data_AF-A0AA96Y196-F1
#
_entry.id   AF-A0AA96Y196-F1
#
_cell.length_a   1.000
_cell.length_b   1.000
_cell.length_c   1.000
_cell.angle_alpha   90.00
_cell.angle_beta   90.00
_cell.angle_gamma   90.00
#
_symmetry.space_group_name_H-M   'P 1'
#
loop_
_entity.id
_entity.type
_entity.pdbx_description
1 polymer ?
#
loop_
_entity_poly.entity_id
_entity_poly.type
_entity_poly.pdbx_seq_one_letter_code
_entity_poly.pdbx_strand_id
1 'polypeptide(L)'
;MMLDPARSYDLIGDVHGCALTLERLLDRLGYHKQGGVWRHPSRMAVFLGDIIDRGPRIREALHIVHDMVVAGQALCIMGNHEFNALGWSTPALPGSGQRYVREHTPRHARLLNETLTQFEQHPGDWHDFLKWFYELPLFVDAQRFRVVHACWDNGLIEPLRGLFPDGCIDEHFLQASAEPGSFACTVFDRLLRGTDMRLPHGLTLTGGDGLTRSFFRTKFWEDDPQTYGDIVFQPDALPEPVARTPLSPDEKNNLLRYGVHEPMLFVGHYWRSGKPAPIRSNLACLDYSAVLYGKLVAYRLDAETRLDPHKFVWVDVERPEELR
;
A
#
# COMPACT_ATOMS: atom_id res chain seq x y z
N MET A 1 8.61 13.32 -8.91
CA MET A 1 9.77 13.55 -8.00
C MET A 1 10.93 12.64 -8.41
N MET A 2 12.17 13.14 -8.52
CA MET A 2 13.33 12.28 -8.82
C MET A 2 14.05 11.91 -7.53
N LEU A 3 14.00 10.63 -7.17
CA LEU A 3 14.92 10.05 -6.20
C LEU A 3 16.33 10.04 -6.79
N ASP A 4 17.34 10.35 -5.97
CA ASP A 4 18.74 10.23 -6.36
C ASP A 4 19.11 8.75 -6.56
N PRO A 5 19.33 8.29 -7.81
CA PRO A 5 19.61 6.90 -8.08
C PRO A 5 20.97 6.45 -7.50
N ALA A 6 21.83 7.36 -7.05
CA ALA A 6 23.10 7.03 -6.40
C ALA A 6 22.98 6.92 -4.87
N ARG A 7 21.84 7.30 -4.28
CA ARG A 7 21.60 7.21 -2.84
C ARG A 7 21.08 5.83 -2.44
N SER A 8 21.43 5.39 -1.23
CA SER A 8 20.85 4.19 -0.60
C SER A 8 19.53 4.53 0.09
N TYR A 9 18.58 3.60 0.07
CA TYR A 9 17.22 3.78 0.59
C TYR A 9 16.84 2.63 1.53
N ASP A 10 16.00 2.92 2.51
CA ASP A 10 15.30 1.88 3.28
C ASP A 10 13.82 1.96 2.94
N LEU A 11 13.33 1.00 2.15
CA LEU A 11 11.92 0.94 1.78
C LEU A 11 11.15 0.25 2.91
N ILE A 12 10.08 0.86 3.42
CA ILE A 12 9.35 0.40 4.62
C ILE A 12 7.89 0.14 4.22
N GLY A 13 7.41 -1.07 4.51
CA GLY A 13 6.03 -1.49 4.21
C GLY A 13 4.98 -0.86 5.13
N ASP A 14 3.78 -1.42 5.07
CA ASP A 14 2.55 -0.92 5.70
C ASP A 14 2.71 -0.82 7.22
N VAL A 15 2.51 0.40 7.75
CA VAL A 15 2.75 0.72 9.17
C VAL A 15 1.49 0.54 10.00
N HIS A 16 0.32 0.92 9.49
CA HIS A 16 -0.98 0.79 10.15
C HIS A 16 -0.98 1.18 11.63
N GLY A 17 -0.47 2.37 11.97
CA GLY A 17 -0.48 2.89 13.34
C GLY A 17 0.43 2.17 14.33
N CYS A 18 1.34 1.31 13.87
CA CYS A 18 2.32 0.61 14.72
C CYS A 18 3.53 1.50 15.07
N ALA A 19 3.30 2.65 15.72
CA ALA A 19 4.32 3.69 15.93
C ALA A 19 5.56 3.21 16.70
N LEU A 20 5.37 2.46 17.80
CA LEU A 20 6.50 1.95 18.60
C LEU A 20 7.33 0.93 17.82
N THR A 21 6.67 0.07 17.05
CA THR A 21 7.34 -0.87 16.15
C THR A 21 8.09 -0.12 15.04
N LEU A 22 7.52 0.95 14.50
CA LEU A 22 8.21 1.82 13.54
C LEU A 22 9.47 2.43 14.15
N GLU A 23 9.42 2.98 15.37
CA GLU A 23 10.61 3.51 16.04
C GLU A 23 11.69 2.43 16.26
N ARG A 24 11.29 1.22 16.66
CA ARG A 24 12.22 0.07 16.78
C ARG A 24 12.85 -0.32 15.43
N LEU A 25 12.07 -0.30 14.35
CA LEU A 25 12.57 -0.59 13.02
C LEU A 25 13.56 0.48 12.55
N LEU A 26 13.24 1.75 12.75
CA LEU A 26 14.11 2.88 12.41
C LEU A 26 15.43 2.82 13.17
N ASP A 27 15.40 2.53 14.47
CA ASP A 27 16.60 2.33 15.29
C ASP A 27 17.43 1.13 14.78
N ARG A 28 16.78 -0.01 14.49
CA ARG A 28 17.45 -1.19 13.89
C ARG A 28 18.04 -0.90 12.51
N LEU A 29 17.43 0.00 11.76
CA LEU A 29 17.94 0.49 10.48
C LEU A 29 19.05 1.52 10.65
N GLY A 30 19.38 1.95 11.87
CA GLY A 30 20.45 2.92 12.17
C GLY A 30 20.03 4.38 12.05
N TYR A 31 18.72 4.67 12.00
CA TYR A 31 18.23 6.05 12.11
C TYR A 31 18.30 6.49 13.58
N HIS A 32 18.53 7.77 13.80
CA HIS A 32 18.51 8.36 15.14
C HIS A 32 17.65 9.62 15.16
N LYS A 33 16.96 9.85 16.27
CA LYS A 33 16.11 11.01 16.47
C LYS A 33 16.96 12.25 16.75
N GLN A 34 16.94 13.23 15.86
CA GLN A 34 17.66 14.49 15.95
C GLN A 34 16.68 15.65 15.75
N GLY A 35 16.50 16.48 16.80
CA GLY A 35 15.51 17.56 16.77
C GLY A 35 14.08 17.06 16.56
N GLY A 36 13.73 15.91 17.15
CA GLY A 36 12.40 15.28 17.01
C GLY A 36 12.23 14.40 15.76
N VAL A 37 13.09 14.54 14.75
CA VAL A 37 12.99 13.83 13.47
C VAL A 37 13.97 12.66 13.39
N TRP A 38 13.53 11.51 12.89
CA TRP A 38 14.42 10.37 12.60
C TRP A 38 15.27 10.63 11.35
N ARG A 39 16.59 10.46 11.48
CA ARG A 39 17.57 10.75 10.41
C ARG A 39 18.60 9.64 10.28
N HIS A 40 19.06 9.39 9.06
CA HIS A 40 20.23 8.56 8.79
C HIS A 40 21.29 9.42 8.06
N PRO A 41 22.60 9.28 8.38
CA PRO A 41 23.65 10.12 7.79
C PRO A 41 23.78 9.99 6.26
N SER A 42 23.41 8.83 5.68
CA SER A 42 23.58 8.55 4.25
C SER A 42 22.37 7.94 3.53
N ARG A 43 21.34 7.51 4.27
CA ARG A 43 20.17 6.79 3.73
C ARG A 43 18.92 7.63 3.88
N MET A 44 17.88 7.24 3.19
CA MET A 44 16.57 7.88 3.27
C MET A 44 15.49 6.80 3.33
N ALA A 45 14.46 7.02 4.15
CA ALA A 45 13.33 6.09 4.19
C ALA A 45 12.40 6.31 2.98
N VAL A 46 11.76 5.26 2.51
CA VAL A 46 10.68 5.32 1.51
C VAL A 46 9.52 4.47 2.02
N PHE A 47 8.47 5.11 2.50
CA PHE A 47 7.28 4.46 3.02
C PHE A 47 6.31 4.09 1.88
N LEU A 48 5.80 2.86 1.92
CA LEU A 48 4.91 2.31 0.88
C LEU A 48 3.42 2.68 1.06
N GLY A 49 3.10 3.65 1.92
CA GLY A 49 1.73 4.04 2.27
C GLY A 49 1.15 3.20 3.39
N ASP A 50 -0.17 3.32 3.60
CA ASP A 50 -0.91 2.61 4.65
C ASP A 50 -0.30 2.84 6.05
N ILE A 51 -0.18 4.12 6.39
CA ILE A 51 0.29 4.57 7.69
C ILE A 51 -0.84 4.52 8.72
N ILE A 52 -2.09 4.76 8.27
CA ILE A 52 -3.26 4.86 9.13
C ILE A 52 -4.07 3.57 9.24
N ASP A 53 -5.14 3.65 10.06
CA ASP A 53 -6.12 2.62 10.38
C ASP A 53 -5.55 1.40 11.13
N ARG A 54 -6.47 0.73 11.84
CA ARG A 54 -6.30 -0.53 12.58
C ARG A 54 -5.39 -0.49 13.82
N GLY A 55 -4.21 0.12 13.76
CA GLY A 55 -3.26 0.07 14.87
C GLY A 55 -3.58 1.02 16.03
N PRO A 56 -2.91 0.86 17.18
CA PRO A 56 -3.24 1.58 18.40
C PRO A 56 -2.63 2.99 18.49
N ARG A 57 -1.67 3.36 17.63
CA ARG A 57 -0.90 4.62 17.68
C ARG A 57 -0.78 5.28 16.31
N ILE A 58 -1.92 5.46 15.65
CA ILE A 58 -2.06 6.03 14.31
C ILE A 58 -1.58 7.47 14.27
N ARG A 59 -1.99 8.30 15.23
CA ARG A 59 -1.57 9.71 15.28
C ARG A 59 -0.06 9.84 15.44
N GLU A 60 0.56 9.05 16.32
CA GLU A 60 2.01 9.05 16.50
C GLU A 60 2.76 8.54 15.26
N ALA A 61 2.28 7.46 14.63
CA ALA A 61 2.88 6.93 13.39
C ALA A 61 2.83 7.98 12.27
N LEU A 62 1.70 8.67 12.11
CA LEU A 62 1.55 9.75 11.15
C LEU A 62 2.54 10.89 11.40
N HIS A 63 2.67 11.37 12.64
CA HIS A 63 3.64 12.42 12.96
C HIS A 63 5.08 11.97 12.66
N ILE A 64 5.46 10.73 12.99
CA ILE A 64 6.81 10.21 12.69
C ILE A 64 7.08 10.28 11.17
N VAL A 65 6.17 9.75 10.35
CA VAL A 65 6.36 9.70 8.90
C VAL A 65 6.31 11.10 8.30
N HIS A 66 5.31 11.90 8.66
CA HIS A 66 5.15 13.27 8.19
C HIS A 66 6.38 14.13 8.49
N ASP A 67 6.87 14.10 9.74
CA ASP A 67 8.00 14.93 10.14
C ASP A 67 9.30 14.50 9.44
N MET A 68 9.47 13.20 9.15
CA MET A 68 10.57 12.72 8.32
C MET A 68 10.45 13.21 6.87
N VAL A 69 9.25 13.20 6.28
CA VAL A 69 9.02 13.67 4.90
C VAL A 69 9.26 15.16 4.79
N VAL A 70 8.67 15.99 5.67
CA VAL A 70 8.86 17.45 5.69
C VAL A 70 10.33 17.83 5.89
N ALA A 71 11.08 17.06 6.67
CA ALA A 71 12.51 17.27 6.89
C ALA A 71 13.43 16.72 5.78
N GLY A 72 12.89 16.18 4.69
CA GLY A 72 13.64 15.58 3.58
C GLY A 72 14.42 14.31 3.96
N GLN A 73 13.97 13.59 4.99
CA GLN A 73 14.57 12.36 5.51
C GLN A 73 13.80 11.10 5.07
N ALA A 74 12.60 11.28 4.53
CA ALA A 74 11.79 10.22 3.95
C ALA A 74 11.04 10.70 2.71
N LEU A 75 10.57 9.74 1.91
CA LEU A 75 9.39 9.88 1.06
C LEU A 75 8.30 8.94 1.56
N CYS A 76 7.05 9.25 1.24
CA CYS A 76 5.92 8.37 1.43
C CYS A 76 5.07 8.40 0.17
N ILE A 77 4.63 7.24 -0.32
CA ILE A 77 3.56 7.15 -1.32
C ILE A 77 2.20 7.01 -0.62
N MET A 78 1.12 7.29 -1.34
CA MET A 78 -0.23 7.11 -0.82
C MET A 78 -0.60 5.62 -0.80
N GLY A 79 -1.12 5.12 0.33
CA GLY A 79 -1.75 3.82 0.42
C GLY A 79 -3.25 3.88 0.18
N ASN A 80 -3.92 2.73 0.13
CA ASN A 80 -5.38 2.75 -0.04
C ASN A 80 -6.10 3.28 1.19
N HIS A 81 -5.48 3.22 2.37
CA HIS A 81 -6.07 3.73 3.60
C HIS A 81 -6.11 5.26 3.62
N GLU A 82 -5.02 5.94 3.24
CA GLU A 82 -5.01 7.40 3.08
C GLU A 82 -6.02 7.84 2.01
N PHE A 83 -6.10 7.14 0.86
CA PHE A 83 -7.09 7.43 -0.17
C PHE A 83 -8.53 7.24 0.33
N ASN A 84 -8.81 6.16 1.08
CA ASN A 84 -10.13 5.95 1.68
C ASN A 84 -10.49 7.05 2.67
N ALA A 85 -9.52 7.57 3.43
CA ALA A 85 -9.73 8.66 4.36
C ALA A 85 -10.03 10.00 3.67
N LEU A 86 -9.33 10.30 2.58
CA LEU A 86 -9.68 11.41 1.70
C LEU A 86 -11.12 11.25 1.19
N GLY A 87 -11.47 10.09 0.63
CA GLY A 87 -12.81 9.84 0.10
C GLY A 87 -13.92 9.92 1.17
N TRP A 88 -13.62 9.56 2.42
CA TRP A 88 -14.55 9.67 3.53
C TRP A 88 -14.84 11.14 3.90
N SER A 89 -13.83 12.00 3.78
CA SER A 89 -13.91 13.41 4.16
C SER A 89 -14.34 14.33 3.01
N THR A 90 -14.25 13.88 1.75
CA THR A 90 -14.57 14.69 0.56
C THR A 90 -16.01 14.49 0.09
N PRO A 91 -16.81 15.56 -0.07
CA PRO A 91 -18.13 15.48 -0.68
C PRO A 91 -18.08 14.93 -2.10
N ALA A 92 -19.06 14.10 -2.47
CA ALA A 92 -19.20 13.63 -3.85
C ALA A 92 -19.71 14.75 -4.78
N LEU A 93 -19.49 14.60 -6.08
CA LEU A 93 -20.01 15.54 -7.06
C LEU A 93 -21.55 15.58 -7.03
N PRO A 94 -22.18 16.76 -7.22
CA PRO A 94 -23.61 16.86 -7.40
C PRO A 94 -24.10 15.94 -8.53
N GLY A 95 -25.17 15.18 -8.27
CA GLY A 95 -25.75 14.25 -9.24
C GLY A 95 -25.16 12.83 -9.22
N SER A 96 -24.10 12.56 -8.45
CA SER A 96 -23.53 11.21 -8.28
C SER A 96 -24.42 10.22 -7.51
N GLY A 97 -25.46 10.72 -6.83
CA GLY A 97 -26.31 9.92 -5.95
C GLY A 97 -25.68 9.57 -4.59
N GLN A 98 -24.46 10.06 -4.31
CA GLN A 98 -23.73 9.90 -3.05
C GLN A 98 -23.53 11.25 -2.36
N ARG A 99 -23.32 11.24 -1.04
CA ARG A 99 -23.01 12.46 -0.28
C ARG A 99 -21.50 12.68 -0.16
N TYR A 100 -20.75 11.59 -0.03
CA TYR A 100 -19.30 11.60 0.04
C TYR A 100 -18.73 10.68 -1.04
N VAL A 101 -17.50 10.95 -1.49
CA VAL A 101 -16.79 10.09 -2.44
C VAL A 101 -16.75 8.65 -1.94
N ARG A 102 -16.62 8.48 -0.62
CA ARG A 102 -16.79 7.23 0.09
C ARG A 102 -17.94 7.34 1.08
N GLU A 103 -19.10 6.84 0.69
CA GLU A 103 -20.30 6.88 1.54
C GLU A 103 -20.08 6.20 2.91
N HIS A 104 -20.64 6.78 3.96
CA HIS A 104 -20.44 6.38 5.36
C HIS A 104 -21.25 5.14 5.76
N THR A 105 -21.04 4.04 5.03
CA THR A 105 -21.64 2.74 5.36
C THR A 105 -20.99 2.14 6.62
N PRO A 106 -21.68 1.25 7.37
CA PRO A 106 -21.08 0.58 8.53
C PRO A 106 -19.77 -0.15 8.21
N ARG A 107 -19.64 -0.68 6.99
CA ARG A 107 -18.41 -1.34 6.52
C ARG A 107 -17.26 -0.34 6.40
N HIS A 108 -17.50 0.82 5.78
CA HIS A 108 -16.47 1.84 5.60
C HIS A 108 -16.09 2.48 6.94
N ALA A 109 -17.08 2.74 7.80
CA ALA A 109 -16.88 3.31 9.13
C ALA A 109 -15.95 2.43 9.98
N ARG A 110 -16.15 1.10 9.96
CA ARG A 110 -15.30 0.16 10.70
C ARG A 110 -13.83 0.22 10.32
N LEU A 111 -13.51 0.50 9.05
CA LEU A 111 -12.12 0.57 8.59
C LEU A 111 -11.40 1.80 9.16
N LEU A 112 -12.10 2.94 9.20
CA LEU A 112 -11.58 4.23 9.65
C LEU A 112 -11.73 4.48 11.15
N ASN A 113 -12.51 3.65 11.85
CA ASN A 113 -12.96 3.92 13.22
C ASN A 113 -11.79 4.25 14.15
N GLU A 114 -10.75 3.41 14.17
CA GLU A 114 -9.58 3.60 15.03
C GLU A 114 -8.87 4.94 14.75
N THR A 115 -8.72 5.31 13.47
CA THR A 115 -8.14 6.61 13.08
C THR A 115 -9.00 7.74 13.62
N LEU A 116 -10.31 7.74 13.31
CA LEU A 116 -11.20 8.84 13.72
C LEU A 116 -11.31 8.96 15.25
N THR A 117 -11.31 7.85 15.99
CA THR A 117 -11.29 7.84 17.45
C THR A 117 -10.01 8.48 17.99
N GLN A 118 -8.84 8.15 17.47
CA GLN A 118 -7.57 8.74 17.93
C GLN A 118 -7.45 10.23 17.58
N PHE A 119 -8.16 10.69 16.55
CA PHE A 119 -8.20 12.11 16.13
C PHE A 119 -9.39 12.90 16.69
N GLU A 120 -10.30 12.31 17.45
CA GLU A 120 -11.52 12.98 17.94
C GLU A 120 -11.21 14.25 18.75
N GLN A 121 -10.15 14.20 19.57
CA GLN A 121 -9.67 15.35 20.36
C GLN A 121 -8.63 16.21 19.62
N HIS A 122 -8.32 15.87 18.36
CA HIS A 122 -7.30 16.51 17.52
C HIS A 122 -7.82 16.83 16.10
N PRO A 123 -8.98 17.49 15.92
CA PRO A 123 -9.57 17.71 14.60
C PRO A 123 -8.72 18.61 13.69
N GLY A 124 -7.94 19.54 14.26
CA GLY A 124 -7.00 20.37 13.50
C GLY A 124 -5.89 19.54 12.87
N ASP A 125 -5.26 18.65 13.65
CA ASP A 125 -4.22 17.74 13.15
C ASP A 125 -4.78 16.85 12.03
N TRP A 126 -6.00 16.31 12.21
CA TRP A 126 -6.62 15.48 11.19
C TRP A 126 -6.84 16.23 9.88
N HIS A 127 -7.33 17.48 9.96
CA HIS A 127 -7.50 18.34 8.80
C HIS A 127 -6.18 18.60 8.07
N ASP A 128 -5.09 18.82 8.80
CA ASP A 128 -3.79 19.05 8.19
C ASP A 128 -3.19 17.77 7.59
N PHE A 129 -3.39 16.60 8.21
CA PHE A 129 -3.01 15.32 7.61
C PHE A 129 -3.80 15.01 6.33
N LEU A 130 -5.11 15.31 6.29
CA LEU A 130 -5.90 15.15 5.07
C LEU A 130 -5.37 16.02 3.92
N LYS A 131 -4.92 17.25 4.19
CA LYS A 131 -4.25 18.06 3.16
C LYS A 131 -2.94 17.42 2.71
N TRP A 132 -2.12 16.99 3.67
CA TRP A 132 -0.84 16.35 3.38
C TRP A 132 -1.00 15.07 2.55
N PHE A 133 -2.10 14.31 2.73
CA PHE A 133 -2.35 13.13 1.89
C PHE A 133 -2.43 13.46 0.40
N TYR A 134 -2.95 14.63 -0.01
CA TYR A 134 -2.91 15.03 -1.42
C TYR A 134 -1.49 15.32 -1.94
N GLU A 135 -0.52 15.52 -1.06
CA GLU A 135 0.89 15.70 -1.43
C GLU A 135 1.63 14.35 -1.58
N LEU A 136 0.98 13.23 -1.26
CA LEU A 136 1.55 11.89 -1.40
C LEU A 136 1.36 11.38 -2.84
N PRO A 137 2.44 11.04 -3.56
CA PRO A 137 2.31 10.49 -4.89
C PRO A 137 1.76 9.06 -4.85
N LEU A 138 0.96 8.69 -5.86
CA LEU A 138 0.43 7.32 -5.99
C LEU A 138 1.51 6.28 -6.37
N PHE A 139 2.59 6.74 -7.00
CA PHE A 139 3.72 5.91 -7.43
C PHE A 139 5.01 6.73 -7.51
N VAL A 140 6.14 6.04 -7.47
CA VAL A 140 7.46 6.62 -7.78
C VAL A 140 8.18 5.72 -8.79
N ASP A 141 8.64 6.32 -9.89
CA ASP A 141 9.61 5.70 -10.80
C ASP A 141 11.00 6.33 -10.56
N ALA A 142 11.89 5.60 -9.91
CA ALA A 142 13.26 6.01 -9.64
C ALA A 142 14.26 5.44 -10.65
N GLN A 143 13.78 4.95 -11.81
CA GLN A 143 14.52 4.26 -12.87
C GLN A 143 15.10 2.90 -12.44
N ARG A 144 15.95 2.87 -11.40
CA ARG A 144 16.54 1.64 -10.85
C ARG A 144 15.51 0.77 -10.13
N PHE A 145 14.54 1.43 -9.50
CA PHE A 145 13.45 0.78 -8.81
C PHE A 145 12.18 1.63 -8.91
N ARG A 146 11.07 0.98 -8.60
CA ARG A 146 9.72 1.52 -8.64
C ARG A 146 9.01 1.20 -7.33
N VAL A 147 8.11 2.10 -6.98
CA VAL A 147 7.33 2.03 -5.74
C VAL A 147 5.88 2.34 -6.09
N VAL A 148 4.97 1.46 -5.68
CA VAL A 148 3.52 1.63 -5.78
C VAL A 148 2.89 0.80 -4.67
N HIS A 149 1.77 1.23 -4.11
CA HIS A 149 1.26 0.56 -2.91
C HIS A 149 0.83 -0.89 -3.19
N ALA A 150 0.17 -1.19 -4.31
CA ALA A 150 -0.30 -2.55 -4.60
C ALA A 150 0.14 -3.11 -5.95
N CYS A 151 -0.06 -2.39 -7.06
CA CYS A 151 0.24 -2.94 -8.38
C CYS A 151 0.76 -1.89 -9.37
N TRP A 152 1.86 -2.23 -10.05
CA TRP A 152 2.42 -1.39 -11.10
C TRP A 152 1.75 -1.71 -12.43
N ASP A 153 0.93 -0.79 -12.93
CA ASP A 153 0.28 -0.92 -14.23
C ASP A 153 0.67 0.25 -15.13
N ASN A 154 1.59 0.01 -16.08
CA ASN A 154 2.09 1.06 -16.95
C ASN A 154 1.00 1.65 -17.86
N GLY A 155 -0.03 0.87 -18.19
CA GLY A 155 -1.16 1.34 -18.99
C GLY A 155 -2.00 2.40 -18.29
N LEU A 156 -2.00 2.41 -16.95
CA LEU A 156 -2.67 3.41 -16.13
C LEU A 156 -1.71 4.52 -15.67
N ILE A 157 -0.48 4.16 -15.34
CA ILE A 157 0.53 5.10 -14.82
C ILE A 157 0.92 6.14 -15.88
N GLU A 158 1.08 5.77 -17.16
CA GLU A 158 1.49 6.75 -18.19
C GLU A 158 0.41 7.83 -18.44
N PRO A 159 -0.89 7.49 -18.65
CA PRO A 159 -1.93 8.50 -18.73
C PRO A 159 -2.06 9.33 -17.45
N LEU A 160 -1.94 8.69 -16.28
CA LEU A 160 -1.99 9.38 -14.99
C LEU A 160 -0.86 10.40 -14.87
N ARG A 161 0.37 10.04 -15.25
CA ARG A 161 1.54 10.93 -15.26
C ARG A 161 1.36 12.11 -16.22
N GLY A 162 0.60 11.94 -17.31
CA GLY A 162 0.22 13.03 -18.20
C GLY A 162 -0.68 14.08 -17.54
N LEU A 163 -1.51 13.68 -16.57
CA LEU A 163 -2.39 14.56 -15.79
C LEU A 163 -1.71 15.10 -14.53
N PHE A 164 -0.96 14.25 -13.82
CA PHE A 164 -0.28 14.53 -12.56
C PHE A 164 1.20 14.11 -12.68
N PRO A 165 2.09 14.97 -13.20
CA PRO A 165 3.48 14.61 -13.48
C PRO A 165 4.31 14.19 -12.26
N ASP A 166 3.95 14.64 -11.07
CA ASP A 166 4.56 14.25 -9.80
C ASP A 166 3.90 13.02 -9.16
N GLY A 167 2.75 12.57 -9.69
CA GLY A 167 1.96 11.46 -9.17
C GLY A 167 1.00 11.85 -8.06
N CYS A 168 0.91 13.13 -7.69
CA CYS A 168 0.05 13.64 -6.62
C CYS A 168 -1.31 14.06 -7.19
N ILE A 169 -2.38 13.41 -6.74
CA ILE A 169 -3.74 13.66 -7.25
C ILE A 169 -4.38 14.87 -6.57
N ASP A 170 -5.41 15.44 -7.20
CA ASP A 170 -6.24 16.49 -6.60
C ASP A 170 -7.62 15.98 -6.15
N GLU A 171 -8.39 16.88 -5.53
CA GLU A 171 -9.75 16.58 -5.06
C GLU A 171 -10.68 16.18 -6.21
N HIS A 172 -10.51 16.75 -7.41
CA HIS A 172 -11.35 16.43 -8.56
C HIS A 172 -11.14 15.00 -9.04
N PHE A 173 -9.89 14.54 -9.09
CA PHE A 173 -9.55 13.16 -9.41
C PHE A 173 -10.11 12.19 -8.36
N LEU A 174 -9.98 12.54 -7.07
CA LEU A 174 -10.59 11.76 -5.99
C LEU A 174 -12.11 11.69 -6.16
N GLN A 175 -12.78 12.80 -6.45
CA GLN A 175 -14.23 12.82 -6.70
C GLN A 175 -14.64 11.95 -7.90
N ALA A 176 -13.86 12.00 -8.98
CA ALA A 176 -14.09 11.15 -10.16
C ALA A 176 -13.95 9.66 -9.84
N SER A 177 -13.20 9.28 -8.80
CA SER A 177 -13.05 7.87 -8.39
C SER A 177 -14.33 7.26 -7.81
N ALA A 178 -15.31 8.08 -7.41
CA ALA A 178 -16.61 7.61 -6.93
C ALA A 178 -17.48 6.98 -8.04
N GLU A 179 -17.21 7.32 -9.31
CA GLU A 179 -17.93 6.79 -10.47
C GLU A 179 -17.36 5.43 -10.89
N PRO A 180 -18.12 4.33 -10.78
CA PRO A 180 -17.63 3.00 -11.15
C PRO A 180 -17.17 2.92 -12.60
N GLY A 181 -15.96 2.40 -12.81
CA GLY A 181 -15.39 2.26 -14.16
C GLY A 181 -14.81 3.55 -14.74
N SER A 182 -14.82 4.66 -14.00
CA SER A 182 -14.05 5.85 -14.38
C SER A 182 -12.55 5.55 -14.40
N PHE A 183 -11.77 6.39 -15.08
CA PHE A 183 -10.32 6.28 -15.07
C PHE A 183 -9.76 6.37 -13.64
N ALA A 184 -10.25 7.32 -12.84
CA ALA A 184 -9.80 7.49 -11.45
C ALA A 184 -10.16 6.29 -10.56
N CYS A 185 -11.35 5.71 -10.75
CA CYS A 185 -11.78 4.49 -10.05
C CYS A 185 -10.83 3.32 -10.39
N THR A 186 -10.53 3.14 -11.68
CA THR A 186 -9.64 2.08 -12.18
C THR A 186 -8.20 2.27 -11.69
N VAL A 187 -7.69 3.51 -11.67
CA VAL A 187 -6.37 3.85 -11.12
C VAL A 187 -6.33 3.50 -9.64
N PHE A 188 -7.32 3.91 -8.86
CA PHE A 188 -7.38 3.63 -7.43
C PHE A 188 -7.41 2.12 -7.14
N ASP A 189 -8.33 1.39 -7.78
CA ASP A 189 -8.46 -0.05 -7.57
C ASP A 189 -7.20 -0.79 -8.01
N ARG A 190 -6.59 -0.43 -9.15
CA ARG A 190 -5.38 -1.10 -9.62
C ARG A 190 -4.16 -0.74 -8.77
N LEU A 191 -3.78 0.53 -8.67
CA LEU A 191 -2.51 0.93 -8.08
C LEU A 191 -2.50 0.75 -6.56
N LEU A 192 -3.64 0.97 -5.89
CA LEU A 192 -3.72 0.93 -4.43
C LEU A 192 -4.42 -0.32 -3.88
N ARG A 193 -5.16 -1.10 -4.68
CA ARG A 193 -5.78 -2.36 -4.19
C ARG A 193 -5.35 -3.62 -4.94
N GLY A 194 -4.56 -3.47 -5.99
CA GLY A 194 -3.98 -4.57 -6.74
C GLY A 194 -4.88 -5.09 -7.84
N THR A 195 -4.52 -6.25 -8.38
CA THR A 195 -5.34 -6.95 -9.37
C THR A 195 -6.29 -7.93 -8.69
N ASP A 196 -7.48 -8.09 -9.26
CA ASP A 196 -8.44 -9.10 -8.83
C ASP A 196 -9.04 -9.85 -10.03
N MET A 197 -9.70 -10.96 -9.73
CA MET A 197 -10.46 -11.75 -10.68
C MET A 197 -11.71 -12.28 -10.00
N ARG A 198 -12.80 -12.35 -10.77
CA ARG A 198 -14.06 -12.90 -10.28
C ARG A 198 -13.93 -14.40 -10.08
N LEU A 199 -14.55 -14.91 -9.01
CA LEU A 199 -14.66 -16.34 -8.78
C LEU A 199 -15.55 -16.99 -9.86
N PRO A 200 -15.25 -18.24 -10.26
CA PRO A 200 -15.95 -18.88 -11.36
C PRO A 200 -17.37 -19.26 -10.94
N HIS A 201 -18.28 -19.34 -11.91
CA HIS A 201 -19.66 -19.83 -11.72
C HIS A 201 -20.48 -19.12 -10.62
N GLY A 202 -20.16 -17.87 -10.31
CA GLY A 202 -20.87 -17.10 -9.28
C GLY A 202 -20.55 -17.53 -7.84
N LEU A 203 -19.47 -18.29 -7.64
CA LEU A 203 -19.01 -18.68 -6.32
C LEU A 203 -18.66 -17.45 -5.46
N THR A 204 -18.79 -17.64 -4.15
CA THR A 204 -18.37 -16.67 -3.16
C THR A 204 -17.50 -17.33 -2.09
N LEU A 205 -16.58 -16.55 -1.53
CA LEU A 205 -15.70 -16.94 -0.43
C LEU A 205 -15.91 -16.02 0.75
N THR A 206 -16.11 -16.61 1.92
CA THR A 206 -16.10 -15.86 3.19
C THR A 206 -14.69 -15.95 3.76
N GLY A 207 -14.00 -14.80 3.83
CA GLY A 207 -12.65 -14.73 4.38
C GLY A 207 -12.60 -14.87 5.89
N GLY A 208 -11.39 -14.97 6.45
CA GLY A 208 -11.17 -15.02 7.92
C GLY A 208 -11.68 -13.76 8.65
N ASP A 209 -11.89 -12.67 7.92
CA ASP A 209 -12.49 -11.42 8.39
C ASP A 209 -14.03 -11.42 8.39
N GLY A 210 -14.65 -12.54 8.00
CA GLY A 210 -16.11 -12.71 7.93
C GLY A 210 -16.78 -12.03 6.73
N LEU A 211 -16.02 -11.44 5.80
CA LEU A 211 -16.57 -10.80 4.60
C LEU A 211 -16.69 -11.81 3.45
N THR A 212 -17.91 -11.91 2.91
CA THR A 212 -18.19 -12.70 1.70
C THR A 212 -17.85 -11.89 0.43
N ARG A 213 -16.99 -12.47 -0.42
CA ARG A 213 -16.48 -11.85 -1.65
C ARG A 213 -16.76 -12.75 -2.84
N SER A 214 -17.04 -12.14 -3.99
CA SER A 214 -17.15 -12.83 -5.28
C SER A 214 -15.90 -12.70 -6.15
N PHE A 215 -14.83 -12.12 -5.60
CA PHE A 215 -13.55 -11.88 -6.26
C PHE A 215 -12.42 -12.36 -5.34
N PHE A 216 -11.28 -12.70 -5.94
CA PHE A 216 -10.03 -12.99 -5.25
C PHE A 216 -8.91 -12.15 -5.86
N ARG A 217 -7.89 -11.83 -5.05
CA ARG A 217 -6.75 -11.05 -5.53
C ARG A 217 -5.83 -11.94 -6.36
N THR A 218 -5.35 -11.39 -7.46
CA THR A 218 -4.46 -12.08 -8.39
C THR A 218 -3.03 -11.56 -8.28
N LYS A 219 -2.06 -12.42 -8.61
CA LYS A 219 -0.69 -12.04 -8.90
C LYS A 219 -0.69 -11.31 -10.24
N PHE A 220 0.11 -10.25 -10.31
CA PHE A 220 0.34 -9.51 -11.56
C PHE A 220 1.72 -9.81 -12.15
N TRP A 221 2.34 -10.94 -11.82
CA TRP A 221 3.70 -11.27 -12.26
C TRP A 221 3.82 -12.66 -12.89
N GLU A 222 2.87 -13.57 -12.76
CA GLU A 222 3.03 -14.94 -13.26
C GLU A 222 3.23 -15.01 -14.79
N ASP A 223 4.17 -15.85 -15.22
CA ASP A 223 4.61 -15.85 -16.63
C ASP A 223 3.77 -16.77 -17.52
N ASP A 224 3.33 -17.92 -17.01
CA ASP A 224 2.47 -18.88 -17.72
C ASP A 224 1.53 -19.61 -16.74
N PRO A 225 0.57 -18.90 -16.12
CA PRO A 225 -0.36 -19.52 -15.19
C PRO A 225 -1.33 -20.44 -15.92
N GLN A 226 -1.63 -21.60 -15.34
CA GLN A 226 -2.58 -22.58 -15.87
C GLN A 226 -3.90 -22.57 -15.12
N THR A 227 -3.88 -22.34 -13.81
CA THR A 227 -5.07 -22.39 -12.96
C THR A 227 -5.25 -21.14 -12.12
N TYR A 228 -6.42 -21.00 -11.50
CA TYR A 228 -6.71 -19.93 -10.54
C TYR A 228 -5.76 -19.97 -9.33
N GLY A 229 -5.32 -21.17 -8.92
CA GLY A 229 -4.33 -21.36 -7.86
C GLY A 229 -2.93 -20.85 -8.22
N ASP A 230 -2.58 -20.80 -9.50
CA ASP A 230 -1.29 -20.24 -9.93
C ASP A 230 -1.25 -18.73 -9.72
N ILE A 231 -2.41 -18.07 -9.85
CA ILE A 231 -2.53 -16.61 -9.81
C ILE A 231 -3.10 -16.08 -8.50
N VAL A 232 -3.57 -16.88 -7.55
CA VAL A 232 -4.06 -16.32 -6.28
C VAL A 232 -2.94 -15.63 -5.49
N PHE A 233 -3.22 -14.44 -4.95
CA PHE A 233 -2.32 -13.72 -4.05
C PHE A 233 -3.04 -12.97 -2.94
N GLN A 234 -3.41 -13.70 -1.89
CA GLN A 234 -4.06 -13.17 -0.71
C GLN A 234 -3.79 -14.10 0.50
N PRO A 235 -4.06 -13.66 1.74
CA PRO A 235 -3.85 -14.49 2.93
C PRO A 235 -4.67 -15.79 2.92
N ASP A 236 -5.95 -15.68 2.53
CA ASP A 236 -6.87 -16.81 2.49
C ASP A 236 -6.74 -17.58 1.17
N ALA A 237 -6.25 -18.81 1.22
CA ALA A 237 -6.14 -19.66 0.03
C ALA A 237 -7.52 -19.92 -0.60
N LEU A 238 -7.55 -20.08 -1.93
CA LEU A 238 -8.75 -20.56 -2.62
C LEU A 238 -9.05 -22.01 -2.18
N PRO A 239 -10.33 -22.40 -2.07
CA PRO A 239 -10.68 -23.80 -1.88
C PRO A 239 -10.07 -24.67 -2.98
N GLU A 240 -9.57 -25.85 -2.63
CA GLU A 240 -8.85 -26.74 -3.54
C GLU A 240 -9.55 -26.96 -4.91
N PRO A 241 -10.88 -27.16 -4.99
CA PRO A 241 -11.56 -27.29 -6.28
C PRO A 241 -11.48 -26.02 -7.12
N VAL A 242 -11.58 -24.85 -6.49
CA VAL A 242 -11.50 -23.55 -7.16
C VAL A 242 -10.07 -23.30 -7.63
N ALA A 243 -9.07 -23.57 -6.79
CA ALA A 243 -7.66 -23.42 -7.11
C ALA A 243 -7.23 -24.26 -8.33
N ARG A 244 -7.85 -25.42 -8.54
CA ARG A 244 -7.61 -26.29 -9.70
C ARG A 244 -8.36 -25.89 -10.97
N THR A 245 -9.25 -24.88 -10.91
CA THR A 245 -9.98 -24.40 -12.08
C THR A 245 -9.01 -23.86 -13.12
N PRO A 246 -9.02 -24.37 -14.38
CA PRO A 246 -8.18 -23.85 -15.44
C PRO A 246 -8.56 -22.41 -15.81
N LEU A 247 -7.55 -21.60 -16.10
CA LEU A 247 -7.75 -20.28 -16.71
C LEU A 247 -8.12 -20.44 -18.19
N SER A 248 -9.19 -19.79 -18.60
CA SER A 248 -9.55 -19.65 -20.01
C SER A 248 -8.52 -18.78 -20.76
N PRO A 249 -8.40 -18.92 -22.09
CA PRO A 249 -7.52 -18.07 -22.89
C PRO A 249 -7.78 -16.57 -22.70
N ASP A 250 -9.06 -16.16 -22.59
CA ASP A 250 -9.43 -14.76 -22.39
C ASP A 250 -9.03 -14.26 -21.01
N GLU A 251 -9.19 -15.06 -19.95
CA GLU A 251 -8.70 -14.71 -18.62
C GLU A 251 -7.18 -14.55 -18.62
N LYS A 252 -6.44 -15.48 -19.24
CA LYS A 252 -4.98 -15.40 -19.35
C LYS A 252 -4.53 -14.13 -20.08
N ASN A 253 -5.18 -13.78 -21.19
CA ASN A 253 -4.83 -12.60 -21.98
C ASN A 253 -5.09 -11.28 -21.25
N ASN A 254 -6.01 -11.27 -20.28
CA ASN A 254 -6.34 -10.09 -19.49
C ASN A 254 -5.51 -9.97 -18.19
N LEU A 255 -4.66 -10.95 -17.88
CA LEU A 255 -3.77 -10.86 -16.73
C LEU A 255 -2.69 -9.80 -16.98
N LEU A 256 -2.51 -8.93 -15.99
CA LEU A 256 -1.35 -8.05 -15.96
C LEU A 256 -0.09 -8.87 -15.62
N ARG A 257 1.02 -8.54 -16.28
CA ARG A 257 2.31 -9.21 -16.08
C ARG A 257 3.44 -8.20 -15.93
N TYR A 258 4.05 -8.18 -14.75
CA TYR A 258 5.29 -7.48 -14.44
C TYR A 258 6.47 -8.42 -14.70
N GLY A 259 7.24 -8.10 -15.73
CA GLY A 259 8.30 -8.94 -16.27
C GLY A 259 9.52 -9.06 -15.35
N VAL A 260 10.24 -10.18 -15.45
CA VAL A 260 11.46 -10.44 -14.65
C VAL A 260 12.65 -9.54 -14.99
N HIS A 261 12.59 -8.85 -16.13
CA HIS A 261 13.60 -7.90 -16.60
C HIS A 261 13.22 -6.43 -16.37
N GLU A 262 12.03 -6.18 -15.83
CA GLU A 262 11.62 -4.83 -15.44
C GLU A 262 12.38 -4.36 -14.18
N PRO A 263 12.46 -3.04 -13.93
CA PRO A 263 13.07 -2.49 -12.72
C PRO A 263 12.56 -3.13 -11.44
N MET A 264 13.36 -3.10 -10.37
CA MET A 264 12.94 -3.61 -9.08
C MET A 264 11.66 -2.92 -8.61
N LEU A 265 10.68 -3.68 -8.15
CA LEU A 265 9.38 -3.17 -7.72
C LEU A 265 9.16 -3.51 -6.26
N PHE A 266 8.74 -2.52 -5.50
CA PHE A 266 8.38 -2.65 -4.09
C PHE A 266 6.91 -2.27 -3.89
N VAL A 267 6.16 -3.17 -3.25
CA VAL A 267 4.72 -3.04 -2.98
C VAL A 267 4.38 -3.38 -1.52
N GLY A 268 3.24 -2.88 -1.04
CA GLY A 268 2.59 -3.19 0.23
C GLY A 268 1.37 -4.10 0.05
N HIS A 269 0.30 -3.85 0.81
CA HIS A 269 -1.10 -4.27 0.58
C HIS A 269 -1.51 -5.75 0.67
N TYR A 270 -0.58 -6.69 0.58
CA TYR A 270 -0.91 -8.13 0.38
C TYR A 270 -0.81 -9.00 1.64
N TRP A 271 -0.56 -8.43 2.81
CA TRP A 271 -0.66 -9.07 4.13
C TRP A 271 0.08 -10.39 4.19
N ARG A 272 1.36 -10.36 3.83
CA ARG A 272 2.16 -11.58 3.83
C ARG A 272 2.38 -12.08 5.25
N SER A 273 2.75 -13.35 5.34
CA SER A 273 3.16 -13.99 6.59
C SER A 273 4.47 -14.74 6.38
N GLY A 274 5.07 -15.22 7.48
CA GLY A 274 6.33 -15.97 7.44
C GLY A 274 7.57 -15.08 7.46
N LYS A 275 8.68 -15.60 6.90
CA LYS A 275 9.96 -14.90 6.87
C LYS A 275 10.02 -13.95 5.67
N PRO A 276 10.39 -12.66 5.88
CA PRO A 276 10.54 -11.74 4.77
C PRO A 276 11.54 -12.21 3.72
N ALA A 277 11.09 -12.22 2.46
CA ALA A 277 11.85 -12.68 1.31
C ALA A 277 11.30 -12.06 0.02
N PRO A 278 12.14 -11.90 -1.03
CA PRO A 278 11.68 -11.43 -2.32
C PRO A 278 10.64 -12.41 -2.91
N ILE A 279 9.65 -11.87 -3.63
CA ILE A 279 8.70 -12.66 -4.43
C ILE A 279 9.42 -13.15 -5.70
N ARG A 280 10.19 -12.26 -6.32
CA ARG A 280 11.08 -12.51 -7.46
C ARG A 280 12.36 -11.71 -7.29
N SER A 281 13.38 -11.95 -8.13
CA SER A 281 14.62 -11.18 -8.06
C SER A 281 14.46 -9.67 -8.30
N ASN A 282 13.31 -9.22 -8.80
CA ASN A 282 12.99 -7.81 -9.01
C ASN A 282 11.63 -7.40 -8.39
N LEU A 283 11.03 -8.21 -7.51
CA LEU A 283 9.75 -7.88 -6.87
C LEU A 283 9.75 -8.25 -5.38
N ALA A 284 9.46 -7.28 -4.52
CA ALA A 284 9.24 -7.46 -3.10
C ALA A 284 7.88 -6.88 -2.68
N CYS A 285 7.12 -7.66 -1.92
CA CYS A 285 6.06 -7.12 -1.08
C CYS A 285 6.60 -6.99 0.34
N LEU A 286 6.44 -5.80 0.96
CA LEU A 286 6.92 -5.46 2.30
C LEU A 286 5.81 -5.39 3.34
N ASP A 287 4.55 -5.61 2.96
CA ASP A 287 3.45 -5.80 3.92
C ASP A 287 3.48 -7.22 4.47
N TYR A 288 3.84 -7.35 5.75
CA TYR A 288 3.81 -8.61 6.50
C TYR A 288 2.84 -8.54 7.69
N SER A 289 1.68 -7.91 7.47
CA SER A 289 0.57 -7.88 8.43
C SER A 289 0.97 -7.33 9.80
N ALA A 290 1.70 -6.21 9.83
CA ALA A 290 2.20 -5.60 11.07
C ALA A 290 1.10 -5.50 12.14
N VAL A 291 -0.07 -5.01 11.75
CA VAL A 291 -1.23 -4.84 12.64
C VAL A 291 -1.89 -6.12 13.15
N LEU A 292 -1.59 -7.28 12.55
CA LEU A 292 -2.03 -8.59 13.05
C LEU A 292 -0.94 -9.32 13.85
N TYR A 293 -0.05 -8.56 14.51
CA TYR A 293 1.10 -9.10 15.23
C TYR A 293 2.07 -9.84 14.30
N GLY A 294 2.14 -9.38 13.05
CA GLY A 294 3.06 -9.89 12.05
C GLY A 294 4.43 -9.24 12.20
N LYS A 295 4.93 -8.66 11.10
CA LYS A 295 6.24 -8.01 11.07
C LYS A 295 6.13 -6.67 10.38
N LEU A 296 6.77 -5.64 10.94
CA LEU A 296 7.05 -4.44 10.18
C LEU A 296 8.38 -4.62 9.47
N VAL A 297 8.36 -4.52 8.14
CA VAL A 297 9.45 -4.94 7.28
C VAL A 297 9.97 -3.77 6.47
N ALA A 298 11.29 -3.73 6.36
CA ALA A 298 12.02 -2.89 5.44
C ALA A 298 12.93 -3.70 4.52
N TYR A 299 13.25 -3.12 3.36
CA TYR A 299 14.34 -3.56 2.51
C TYR A 299 15.40 -2.46 2.41
N ARG A 300 16.64 -2.78 2.76
CA ARG A 300 17.78 -1.88 2.58
C ARG A 300 18.29 -1.97 1.15
N LEU A 301 18.04 -0.94 0.36
CA LEU A 301 18.48 -0.84 -1.03
C LEU A 301 19.77 -0.01 -1.11
N ASP A 302 20.82 -0.58 -1.69
CA ASP A 302 22.06 0.12 -2.00
C ASP A 302 22.22 0.28 -3.53
N ALA A 303 23.32 -0.20 -4.10
CA ALA A 303 23.65 -0.13 -5.52
C ALA A 303 23.16 -1.35 -6.33
N GLU A 304 22.58 -2.37 -5.68
CA GLU A 304 22.15 -3.57 -6.38
C GLU A 304 21.03 -3.30 -7.39
N THR A 305 20.93 -4.20 -8.37
CA THR A 305 19.89 -4.20 -9.42
C THR A 305 18.97 -5.41 -9.34
N ARG A 306 19.20 -6.30 -8.37
CA ARG A 306 18.36 -7.45 -8.04
C ARG A 306 18.26 -7.56 -6.52
N LEU A 307 17.10 -7.97 -6.05
CA LEU A 307 16.79 -8.11 -4.63
C LEU A 307 17.63 -9.21 -3.98
N ASP A 308 18.26 -8.85 -2.87
CA ASP A 308 19.02 -9.77 -2.02
C ASP A 308 18.18 -10.20 -0.81
N PRO A 309 17.88 -11.51 -0.63
CA PRO A 309 17.17 -12.01 0.55
C PRO A 309 17.79 -11.62 1.90
N HIS A 310 19.07 -11.28 1.95
CA HIS A 310 19.77 -10.89 3.17
C HIS A 310 19.62 -9.41 3.54
N LYS A 311 19.03 -8.58 2.67
CA LYS A 311 18.83 -7.14 2.89
C LYS A 311 17.45 -6.76 3.45
N PHE A 312 16.61 -7.75 3.71
CA PHE A 312 15.38 -7.56 4.47
C PHE A 312 15.70 -7.34 5.95
N VAL A 313 15.17 -6.27 6.52
CA VAL A 313 15.29 -5.92 7.95
C VAL A 313 13.88 -5.84 8.50
N TRP A 314 13.63 -6.43 9.67
CA TRP A 314 12.29 -6.40 10.26
C TRP A 314 12.33 -6.40 11.77
N VAL A 315 11.19 -6.08 12.35
CA VAL A 315 10.89 -6.26 13.77
C VAL A 315 9.55 -6.97 13.90
N ASP A 316 9.42 -7.83 14.90
CA ASP A 316 8.15 -8.47 15.24
C ASP A 316 7.23 -7.47 15.94
N VAL A 317 5.95 -7.48 15.61
CA VAL A 317 4.95 -6.61 16.26
C VAL A 317 4.40 -7.33 17.49
N GLU A 318 4.73 -6.83 18.68
CA GLU A 318 4.39 -7.45 19.95
C GLU A 318 3.01 -7.03 20.48
N ARG A 319 2.39 -7.90 21.29
CA ARG A 319 1.01 -7.75 21.80
C ARG A 319 0.77 -6.68 22.88
N PRO A 320 1.75 -5.84 23.26
CA PRO A 320 1.39 -4.54 23.81
C PRO A 320 2.15 -3.41 23.11
N GLU A 321 1.76 -3.09 21.87
CA GLU A 321 1.99 -1.73 21.34
C GLU A 321 1.26 -0.66 22.18
N GLU A 322 0.30 -1.08 23.02
CA GLU A 322 -0.51 -0.23 23.89
C GLU A 322 0.22 0.22 25.17
N LEU A 323 1.23 -0.53 25.66
CA LEU A 323 1.84 -0.25 26.98
C LEU A 323 3.27 0.28 26.87
N ARG A 324 3.39 1.61 26.95
CA ARG A 324 4.46 2.30 27.70
C ARG A 324 4.05 3.73 28.00
#